data_AF-A0A955J5J1-F1
#
_entry.id   AF-A0A955J5J1-F1
#
_cell.length_a   1.000
_cell.length_b   1.000
_cell.length_c   1.000
_cell.angle_alpha   90.00
_cell.angle_beta   90.00
_cell.angle_gamma   90.00
#
_symmetry.space_group_name_H-M   'P 1'
#
loop_
_entity.id
_entity.type
_entity.pdbx_description
1 polymer ?
#
loop_
_entity_poly.entity_id
_entity_poly.type
_entity_poly.pdbx_seq_one_letter_code
_entity_poly.pdbx_strand_id
1 'polypeptide(L)'
;EWLEYTVDAAAGEYLFDARVASESQGGSFRLRVDGVDVGETSLDATGGWQNWTTVSGSFEVPTSGTHVIRFERTGGEFNLNRFDFTFIPPFEGDANGDGMVDFLDLNLILSFWGTSDPRADLDGNGLVDFNDLNTVLAHWGQVDN
;
A
#
# COMPACT_ATOMS: atom_id res chain seq x y z
N GLU A 1 1.89 11.00 19.56
CA GLU A 1 3.07 11.30 18.72
C GLU A 1 2.73 10.93 17.29
N TRP A 2 3.46 11.48 16.31
CA TRP A 2 3.19 11.23 14.90
C TRP A 2 4.47 11.09 14.08
N LEU A 3 4.37 10.37 12.97
CA LEU A 3 5.33 10.31 11.88
C LEU A 3 4.65 10.80 10.61
N GLU A 4 5.34 11.62 9.82
CA GLU A 4 4.78 12.23 8.61
C GLU A 4 5.76 12.08 7.46
N TYR A 5 5.24 11.71 6.29
CA TYR A 5 6.00 11.52 5.07
C TYR A 5 5.29 12.17 3.89
N THR A 6 6.05 12.89 3.08
CA THR A 6 5.60 13.35 1.77
C THR A 6 5.92 12.26 0.75
N VAL A 7 4.91 11.79 0.03
CA VAL A 7 5.03 10.73 -0.97
C VAL A 7 4.33 11.16 -2.26
N ASP A 8 4.84 10.73 -3.40
CA ASP A 8 4.07 10.74 -4.64
C ASP A 8 3.29 9.42 -4.70
N ALA A 9 1.96 9.52 -4.70
CA ALA A 9 1.04 8.38 -4.65
C ALA A 9 0.02 8.47 -5.80
N ALA A 10 -0.45 7.32 -6.26
CA ALA A 10 -1.59 7.22 -7.14
C ALA A 10 -2.90 7.37 -6.34
N ALA A 11 -3.99 7.72 -7.02
CA ALA A 11 -5.33 7.57 -6.47
C ALA A 11 -5.67 6.08 -6.34
N GLY A 12 -6.31 5.69 -5.24
CA GLY A 12 -6.84 4.34 -5.07
C GLY A 12 -6.63 3.77 -3.67
N GLU A 13 -6.92 2.48 -3.56
CA GLU A 13 -6.79 1.74 -2.31
C GLU A 13 -5.34 1.27 -2.11
N TYR A 14 -4.85 1.47 -0.89
CA TYR A 14 -3.55 1.00 -0.42
C TYR A 14 -3.76 0.02 0.73
N LEU A 15 -3.12 -1.13 0.67
CA LEU A 15 -2.89 -1.96 1.85
C LEU A 15 -1.77 -1.34 2.68
N PHE A 16 -1.82 -1.55 3.99
CA PHE A 16 -0.71 -1.26 4.89
C PHE A 16 -0.38 -2.46 5.78
N ASP A 17 0.90 -2.54 6.15
CA ASP A 17 1.43 -3.42 7.18
C ASP A 17 2.21 -2.60 8.21
N ALA A 18 1.80 -2.62 9.47
CA ALA A 18 2.52 -2.00 10.57
C ALA A 18 3.11 -3.08 11.49
N ARG A 19 4.44 -3.13 11.61
CA ARG A 19 5.10 -4.04 12.56
C ARG A 19 5.24 -3.36 13.91
N VAL A 20 4.51 -3.85 14.90
CA VAL A 20 4.31 -3.21 16.20
C VAL A 20 4.60 -4.16 17.38
N ALA A 21 4.88 -3.59 18.55
CA ALA A 21 5.01 -4.32 19.81
C ALA A 21 4.43 -3.51 20.97
N SER A 22 3.70 -4.15 21.88
CA SER A 22 3.11 -3.52 23.07
C SER A 22 3.16 -4.47 24.26
N GLU A 23 3.39 -3.95 25.46
CA GLU A 23 3.48 -4.78 26.67
C GLU A 23 2.13 -5.35 27.14
N SER A 24 1.24 -4.54 27.71
CA SER A 24 0.07 -5.06 28.44
C SER A 24 -1.29 -4.48 28.05
N GLN A 25 -1.36 -3.27 27.48
CA GLN A 25 -2.64 -2.62 27.14
C GLN A 25 -2.95 -2.58 25.64
N GLY A 26 -1.94 -2.80 24.79
CA GLY A 26 -2.09 -2.52 23.37
C GLY A 26 -2.02 -1.03 23.10
N GLY A 27 -2.60 -0.62 21.98
CA GLY A 27 -2.68 0.78 21.59
C GLY A 27 -3.55 1.00 20.37
N SER A 28 -3.46 2.20 19.83
CA SER A 28 -4.15 2.54 18.59
C SER A 28 -3.41 3.64 17.85
N PHE A 29 -3.58 3.63 16.54
CA PHE A 29 -3.12 4.69 15.67
C PHE A 29 -4.18 5.03 14.63
N ARG A 30 -3.99 6.20 14.04
CA ARG A 30 -4.77 6.72 12.94
C ARG A 30 -3.85 7.04 11.76
N LEU A 31 -4.33 6.77 10.57
CA LEU A 31 -3.73 7.26 9.34
C LEU A 31 -4.46 8.51 8.86
N ARG A 32 -3.68 9.47 8.33
CA ARG A 32 -4.20 10.65 7.67
C ARG A 32 -3.55 10.85 6.32
N VAL A 33 -4.35 11.28 5.34
CA VAL A 33 -3.90 11.75 4.02
C VAL A 33 -4.27 13.22 3.92
N ASP A 34 -3.27 14.09 3.75
CA ASP A 34 -3.44 15.55 3.68
C ASP A 34 -4.23 16.14 4.87
N GLY A 35 -4.04 15.54 6.04
CA GLY A 35 -4.71 15.96 7.28
C GLY A 35 -6.12 15.42 7.47
N VAL A 36 -6.67 14.67 6.50
CA VAL A 36 -7.96 13.98 6.60
C VAL A 36 -7.76 12.58 7.18
N ASP A 37 -8.62 12.19 8.12
CA ASP A 37 -8.60 10.85 8.72
C ASP A 37 -9.05 9.79 7.72
N VAL A 38 -8.20 8.80 7.44
CA VAL A 38 -8.50 7.70 6.48
C VAL A 38 -8.62 6.32 7.12
N GLY A 39 -8.38 6.21 8.42
CA GLY A 39 -8.59 4.95 9.15
C GLY A 39 -8.03 4.98 10.57
N GLU A 40 -8.66 4.23 11.47
CA GLU A 40 -8.21 3.99 12.85
C GLU A 40 -7.94 2.50 13.02
N THR A 41 -6.82 2.14 13.64
CA THR A 41 -6.43 0.75 13.89
C THR A 41 -6.07 0.56 15.35
N SER A 42 -6.74 -0.40 16.00
CA SER A 42 -6.37 -0.89 17.33
C SER A 42 -5.39 -2.05 17.22
N LEU A 43 -4.43 -2.11 18.14
CA LEU A 43 -3.51 -3.23 18.29
C LEU A 43 -3.62 -3.81 19.70
N ASP A 44 -3.66 -5.14 19.77
CA ASP A 44 -3.66 -5.86 21.04
C ASP A 44 -2.28 -5.83 21.71
N ALA A 45 -2.24 -6.15 23.00
CA ALA A 45 -0.98 -6.37 23.69
C ALA A 45 -0.24 -7.58 23.10
N THR A 46 1.04 -7.41 22.77
CA THR A 46 1.89 -8.48 22.24
C THR A 46 2.64 -9.23 23.36
N GLY A 47 2.46 -8.82 24.62
CA GLY A 47 3.07 -9.44 25.79
C GLY A 47 4.52 -9.03 26.04
N GLY A 48 5.00 -7.96 25.39
CA GLY A 48 6.32 -7.39 25.67
C GLY A 48 6.84 -6.45 24.59
N TRP A 49 7.72 -5.53 24.97
CA TRP A 49 8.29 -4.49 24.09
C TRP A 49 9.15 -5.01 22.92
N GLN A 50 9.51 -6.29 22.96
CA GLN A 50 10.28 -6.99 21.93
C GLN A 50 9.52 -8.17 21.32
N ASN A 51 8.25 -8.35 21.69
CA ASN A 51 7.36 -9.32 21.05
C ASN A 51 6.64 -8.58 19.92
N TRP A 52 7.04 -8.85 18.69
CA TRP A 52 6.55 -8.11 17.53
C TRP A 52 5.45 -8.88 16.81
N THR A 53 4.42 -8.17 16.38
CA THR A 53 3.38 -8.65 15.46
C THR A 53 3.22 -7.67 14.30
N THR A 54 2.54 -8.10 13.23
CA THR A 54 2.10 -7.22 12.15
C THR A 54 0.60 -7.00 12.28
N VAL A 55 0.17 -5.74 12.21
CA VAL A 55 -1.23 -5.38 12.02
C VAL A 55 -1.39 -4.78 10.63
N SER A 56 -2.44 -5.20 9.93
CA SER A 56 -2.67 -4.86 8.53
C SER A 56 -4.05 -4.23 8.35
N GLY A 57 -4.22 -3.47 7.28
CA GLY A 57 -5.50 -2.90 6.89
C GLY A 57 -5.37 -2.22 5.53
N SER A 58 -6.36 -1.39 5.19
CA SER A 58 -6.31 -0.56 3.99
C SER A 58 -6.72 0.88 4.27
N PHE A 59 -6.33 1.78 3.38
CA PHE A 59 -6.76 3.17 3.33
C PHE A 59 -6.80 3.65 1.89
N GLU A 60 -7.55 4.71 1.63
CA GLU A 60 -7.71 5.28 0.29
C GLU A 60 -6.90 6.58 0.15
N VAL A 61 -6.24 6.75 -0.99
CA VAL A 61 -5.68 8.02 -1.44
C VAL A 61 -6.61 8.57 -2.53
N PRO A 62 -7.22 9.75 -2.35
CA PRO A 62 -8.35 10.18 -3.21
C PRO A 62 -7.92 10.72 -4.57
N THR A 63 -6.65 11.11 -4.75
CA THR A 63 -6.13 11.69 -5.99
C THR A 63 -4.71 11.21 -6.24
N SER A 64 -4.28 11.19 -7.50
CA SER A 64 -2.86 10.99 -7.81
C SER A 64 -2.09 12.29 -7.60
N GLY A 65 -0.89 12.21 -7.03
CA GLY A 65 0.00 13.34 -6.82
C GLY A 65 0.81 13.26 -5.53
N THR A 66 1.35 14.41 -5.13
CA THR A 66 2.11 14.53 -3.89
C THR A 66 1.16 14.64 -2.70
N HIS A 67 1.25 13.69 -1.77
CA HIS A 67 0.43 13.60 -0.57
C HIS A 67 1.28 13.60 0.70
N VAL A 68 0.70 14.09 1.78
CA VAL A 68 1.25 13.96 3.13
C VAL A 68 0.53 12.83 3.85
N ILE A 69 1.25 11.73 4.09
CA ILE A 69 0.77 10.60 4.88
C ILE A 69 1.26 10.76 6.32
N ARG A 70 0.34 10.75 7.28
CA ARG A 70 0.66 10.81 8.71
C ARG A 70 0.18 9.55 9.43
N PHE A 71 1.10 8.90 10.13
CA PHE A 71 0.82 7.90 11.15
C PHE A 71 0.77 8.59 12.51
N GLU A 72 -0.38 8.58 13.18
CA GLU A 72 -0.59 9.27 14.45
C GLU A 72 -1.03 8.29 15.54
N ARG A 73 -0.27 8.18 16.63
CA ARG A 73 -0.70 7.39 17.80
C ARG A 73 -1.84 8.10 18.51
N THR A 74 -2.97 7.41 18.65
CA THR A 74 -4.21 7.92 19.25
C THR A 74 -4.48 7.35 20.65
N GLY A 75 -3.86 6.22 21.01
CA GLY A 75 -4.07 5.56 22.30
C GLY A 75 -3.02 4.53 22.64
N GLY A 76 -2.88 4.24 23.94
CA GLY A 76 -1.92 3.27 24.49
C GLY A 76 -0.46 3.59 24.15
N GLU A 77 0.42 2.65 24.48
CA GLU A 77 1.84 2.72 24.17
C GLU A 77 2.26 1.47 23.40
N PHE A 78 2.96 1.68 22.29
CA PHE A 78 3.52 0.63 21.46
C PHE A 78 4.78 1.13 20.77
N ASN A 79 5.68 0.21 20.44
CA ASN A 79 6.81 0.44 19.55
C ASN A 79 6.38 0.18 18.10
N LEU A 80 6.84 1.03 17.18
CA LEU A 80 6.73 0.81 15.74
C LEU A 80 8.12 0.46 15.19
N ASN A 81 8.22 -0.62 14.42
CA ASN A 81 9.46 -1.01 13.76
C ASN A 81 9.48 -0.63 12.28
N ARG A 82 8.39 -0.89 11.56
CA ARG A 82 8.20 -0.48 10.16
C ARG A 82 6.72 -0.24 9.89
N PHE A 83 6.47 0.57 8.87
CA PHE A 83 5.15 0.84 8.31
C PHE A 83 5.30 0.82 6.79
N ASP A 84 4.77 -0.23 6.18
CA ASP A 84 4.82 -0.45 4.73
C ASP A 84 3.42 -0.22 4.15
N PHE A 85 3.37 0.25 2.91
CA PHE A 85 2.12 0.38 2.16
C PHE A 85 2.30 -0.12 0.73
N THR A 86 1.29 -0.80 0.24
CA THR A 86 1.26 -1.43 -1.08
C THR A 86 0.03 -0.91 -1.80
N PHE A 87 0.23 -0.30 -2.96
CA PHE A 87 -0.86 0.12 -3.82
C PHE A 87 -1.60 -1.10 -4.38
N ILE A 88 -2.92 -1.07 -4.39
CA ILE A 88 -3.77 -2.04 -5.11
C ILE A 88 -4.29 -1.34 -6.36
N PRO A 89 -3.87 -1.77 -7.56
CA PRO A 89 -4.43 -1.22 -8.78
C PRO A 89 -5.96 -1.40 -8.86
N PRO A 90 -6.70 -0.37 -9.30
CA PRO A 90 -8.16 -0.43 -9.39
C PRO A 90 -8.66 -1.51 -10.36
N PHE A 91 -7.82 -1.96 -11.30
CA PHE A 91 -8.11 -3.05 -12.21
C PHE A 91 -6.89 -3.88 -12.58
N GLU A 92 -7.14 -5.14 -12.91
CA GLU A 92 -6.14 -6.01 -13.52
C GLU A 92 -5.64 -5.36 -14.82
N GLY A 93 -4.31 -5.24 -14.97
CA GLY A 93 -3.68 -4.60 -16.12
C GLY A 93 -3.16 -3.18 -15.88
N ASP A 94 -3.60 -2.48 -14.84
CA ASP A 94 -3.07 -1.17 -14.41
C ASP A 94 -1.82 -1.36 -13.57
N ALA A 95 -0.72 -1.72 -14.23
CA ALA A 95 0.52 -2.05 -13.54
C ALA A 95 1.13 -0.81 -12.85
N ASN A 96 0.94 0.39 -13.41
CA ASN A 96 1.50 1.62 -12.85
C ASN A 96 0.55 2.32 -11.85
N GLY A 97 -0.72 1.94 -11.83
CA GLY A 97 -1.73 2.45 -10.92
C GLY A 97 -2.32 3.81 -11.27
N ASP A 98 -2.18 4.27 -12.51
CA ASP A 98 -2.60 5.62 -12.89
C ASP A 98 -4.09 5.76 -13.21
N GLY A 99 -4.85 4.66 -13.07
CA GLY A 99 -6.27 4.64 -13.36
C GLY A 99 -6.56 4.52 -14.86
N MET A 100 -5.58 4.13 -15.68
CA MET A 100 -5.77 3.72 -17.07
C MET A 100 -4.89 2.50 -17.40
N VAL A 101 -5.40 1.55 -18.20
CA VAL A 101 -4.55 0.51 -18.82
C VAL A 101 -4.06 1.00 -20.17
N ASP A 102 -2.82 1.43 -20.26
CA ASP A 102 -2.24 2.00 -21.46
C ASP A 102 -0.77 1.60 -21.72
N PHE A 103 -0.08 2.41 -22.53
CA PHE A 103 1.30 2.16 -22.90
C PHE A 103 2.28 2.23 -21.72
N LEU A 104 1.95 2.97 -20.66
CA LEU A 104 2.78 3.07 -19.47
C LEU A 104 2.79 1.76 -18.69
N ASP A 105 1.66 1.05 -18.58
CA ASP A 105 1.60 -0.28 -17.96
C ASP A 105 2.41 -1.29 -18.74
N LEU A 106 2.23 -1.30 -20.07
CA LEU A 106 3.02 -2.15 -20.96
C LEU A 106 4.51 -1.88 -20.79
N ASN A 107 4.91 -0.60 -20.74
CA ASN A 107 6.31 -0.23 -20.55
C ASN A 107 6.83 -0.73 -19.19
N LEU A 108 6.01 -0.66 -18.14
CA LEU A 108 6.35 -1.15 -16.82
C LEU A 108 6.63 -2.67 -16.85
N ILE A 109 5.74 -3.48 -17.43
CA ILE A 109 5.96 -4.94 -17.59
C ILE A 109 7.28 -5.22 -18.32
N LEU A 110 7.52 -4.51 -19.42
CA LEU A 110 8.74 -4.69 -20.21
C LEU A 110 10.00 -4.24 -19.46
N SER A 111 9.89 -3.24 -18.58
CA SER A 111 11.01 -2.73 -17.77
C SER A 111 11.43 -3.70 -16.66
N PHE A 112 10.50 -4.53 -16.17
CA PHE A 112 10.71 -5.49 -15.09
C PHE A 112 10.73 -6.95 -15.56
N TRP A 113 10.81 -7.19 -16.87
CA TRP A 113 10.75 -8.53 -17.46
C TRP A 113 11.75 -9.51 -16.83
N GLY A 114 11.25 -10.67 -16.40
CA GLY A 114 12.02 -11.74 -15.75
C GLY A 114 12.44 -11.45 -14.31
N THR A 115 11.94 -10.37 -13.70
CA THR A 115 12.13 -10.07 -12.27
C THR A 115 10.96 -10.59 -11.44
N SER A 116 10.97 -10.34 -10.13
CA SER A 116 9.86 -10.64 -9.22
C SER A 116 9.29 -9.34 -8.61
N ASP A 117 9.33 -8.23 -9.36
CA ASP A 117 8.80 -6.94 -8.87
C ASP A 117 7.27 -7.02 -8.81
N PRO A 118 6.66 -6.90 -7.62
CA PRO A 118 5.22 -7.11 -7.45
C PRO A 118 4.35 -6.06 -8.16
N ARG A 119 4.93 -4.94 -8.64
CA ARG A 119 4.20 -3.95 -9.44
C ARG A 119 3.97 -4.41 -10.88
N ALA A 120 4.80 -5.35 -11.36
CA ALA A 120 4.74 -5.87 -12.71
C ALA A 120 4.37 -7.37 -12.77
N ASP A 121 4.31 -8.05 -11.62
CA ASP A 121 3.82 -9.44 -11.47
C ASP A 121 2.32 -9.38 -11.15
N LEU A 122 1.51 -9.16 -12.19
CA LEU A 122 0.08 -8.91 -12.10
C LEU A 122 -0.73 -10.17 -11.80
N ASP A 123 -0.21 -11.35 -12.17
CA ASP A 123 -0.85 -12.64 -11.83
C ASP A 123 -0.36 -13.21 -10.48
N GLY A 124 0.65 -12.59 -9.87
CA GLY A 124 1.19 -12.94 -8.56
C GLY A 124 1.95 -14.27 -8.53
N ASN A 125 2.44 -14.74 -9.69
CA ASN A 125 3.13 -16.02 -9.79
C ASN A 125 4.60 -15.97 -9.33
N GLY A 126 5.12 -14.78 -9.04
CA GLY A 126 6.49 -14.53 -8.60
C GLY A 126 7.48 -14.21 -9.71
N LEU A 127 7.02 -14.08 -10.96
CA LEU A 127 7.85 -13.77 -12.12
C LEU A 127 7.09 -12.88 -13.12
N VAL A 128 7.69 -11.73 -13.46
CA VAL A 128 7.19 -10.85 -14.53
C VAL A 128 7.45 -11.51 -15.89
N ASP A 129 6.41 -11.98 -16.56
CA ASP A 129 6.52 -12.69 -17.82
C ASP A 129 5.37 -12.44 -18.82
N PHE A 130 5.16 -13.39 -19.74
CA PHE A 130 4.16 -13.26 -20.79
C PHE A 130 2.72 -13.27 -20.27
N ASN A 131 2.47 -13.85 -19.09
CA ASN A 131 1.15 -13.78 -18.46
C ASN A 131 0.82 -12.35 -18.05
N ASP A 132 1.74 -11.62 -17.41
CA ASP A 132 1.53 -10.23 -17.00
C ASP A 132 1.34 -9.31 -18.19
N LEU A 133 2.13 -9.53 -19.25
CA LEU A 133 1.94 -8.83 -20.52
C LEU A 133 0.55 -9.07 -21.09
N ASN A 134 0.08 -10.33 -21.09
CA ASN A 134 -1.26 -10.63 -21.57
C ASN A 134 -2.34 -9.99 -20.69
N THR A 135 -2.13 -9.86 -19.39
CA THR A 135 -3.04 -9.16 -18.48
C THR A 135 -3.18 -7.69 -18.92
N VAL A 136 -2.08 -6.96 -19.15
CA VAL A 136 -2.14 -5.58 -19.67
C VAL A 136 -2.88 -5.52 -21.01
N LEU A 137 -2.56 -6.42 -21.94
CA LEU A 137 -3.18 -6.42 -23.28
C LEU A 137 -4.67 -6.79 -23.25
N ALA A 138 -5.10 -7.64 -22.32
CA ALA A 138 -6.49 -8.05 -22.18
C ALA A 138 -7.38 -6.91 -21.67
N HIS A 139 -6.82 -5.99 -20.89
CA HIS A 139 -7.52 -4.86 -20.29
C HIS A 139 -7.24 -3.53 -20.99
N TRP A 140 -6.56 -3.55 -22.13
CA TRP A 140 -6.12 -2.35 -22.84
C TRP A 140 -7.23 -1.31 -23.08
N GLY A 141 -6.98 -0.07 -22.67
CA GLY A 141 -7.90 1.05 -22.79
C GLY A 141 -9.00 1.10 -21.72
N GLN A 142 -8.95 0.25 -20.70
CA GLN A 142 -9.77 0.38 -19.50
C GLN A 142 -9.35 1.62 -18.70
N VAL A 143 -10.32 2.33 -18.11
CA VAL A 143 -10.14 3.58 -17.35
C VAL A 143 -11.09 3.55 -16.16
N ASP A 144 -10.65 4.02 -14.99
CA ASP A 144 -11.52 4.18 -13.82
C ASP A 144 -12.55 5.31 -14.06
N ASN A 145 -13.83 5.09 -13.76
CA ASN A 145 -14.92 6.06 -14.07
C ASN A 145 -15.32 6.94 -12.90
#